data_AF-A0A840L997-F1
#
_entry.id   AF-A0A840L997-F1
#
_cell.length_a   1.000
_cell.length_b   1.000
_cell.length_c   1.000
_cell.angle_alpha   90.00
_cell.angle_beta   90.00
_cell.angle_gamma   90.00
#
_symmetry.space_group_name_H-M   'P 1'
#
loop_
_entity.id
_entity.type
_entity.pdbx_description
1 polymer ?
#
loop_
_entity_poly.entity_id
_entity_poly.type
_entity_poly.pdbx_seq_one_letter_code
_entity_poly.pdbx_strand_id
1 'polypeptide(L)'
;MNAGEQVRAFTAIGRVEDDEPHRAIQSECFEPFRRRVFNFQAHDAAIKPLLEALNLTRGRSAWGMLFRRGLFKIDEGDFRIIARAMSASPPPDLAA
;
A
#
# COMPACT_ATOMS: atom_id res chain seq x y z
N MET A 1 -25.34 -12.27 3.70
CA MET A 1 -24.22 -11.32 3.78
C MET A 1 -24.13 -10.62 2.43
N ASN A 2 -24.52 -9.36 2.31
CA ASN A 2 -24.25 -8.60 1.10
C ASN A 2 -22.78 -8.23 1.15
N ALA A 3 -21.95 -8.93 0.36
CA ALA A 3 -20.56 -8.54 0.19
C ALA A 3 -20.58 -7.11 -0.35
N GLY A 4 -20.06 -6.16 0.43
CA GLY A 4 -19.99 -4.75 0.03
C GLY A 4 -19.28 -4.58 -1.31
N GLU A 5 -19.26 -3.34 -1.82
CA GLU A 5 -18.64 -3.07 -3.12
C GLU A 5 -17.15 -3.48 -3.15
N GLN A 6 -16.70 -3.99 -4.30
CA GLN A 6 -15.32 -4.40 -4.46
C GLN A 6 -14.39 -3.18 -4.43
N VAL A 7 -13.59 -3.09 -3.36
CA VAL A 7 -12.55 -2.06 -3.26
C VAL A 7 -11.33 -2.50 -4.06
N ARG A 8 -11.00 -1.76 -5.11
CA ARG A 8 -9.79 -1.94 -5.94
C ARG A 8 -9.02 -0.63 -6.03
N ALA A 9 -8.54 -0.16 -4.88
CA ALA A 9 -7.88 1.12 -4.71
C ALA A 9 -6.67 0.98 -3.78
N PHE A 10 -5.70 1.86 -3.95
CA PHE A 10 -4.70 2.16 -2.94
C PHE A 10 -5.33 3.11 -1.93
N THR A 11 -5.30 2.76 -0.64
CA THR A 11 -6.04 3.47 0.43
C THR A 11 -5.13 4.04 1.51
N ALA A 12 -3.85 3.68 1.51
CA ALA A 12 -2.87 4.21 2.45
C ALA A 12 -1.47 4.21 1.80
N ILE A 13 -0.66 5.18 2.21
CA ILE A 13 0.73 5.33 1.82
C ILE A 13 1.48 5.98 2.99
N GLY A 14 2.70 5.51 3.26
CA GLY A 14 3.43 5.96 4.43
C GLY A 14 4.84 5.40 4.52
N ARG A 15 5.51 5.76 5.62
CA ARG A 15 6.85 5.32 5.97
C ARG A 15 6.81 4.40 7.18
N VAL A 16 7.54 3.30 7.11
CA VAL A 16 7.79 2.45 8.28
C VAL A 16 8.70 3.21 9.25
N GLU A 17 8.26 3.40 10.50
CA GLU A 17 9.00 4.17 11.52
C GLU A 17 9.92 3.30 12.36
N ASP A 18 9.63 2.00 12.44
CA ASP A 18 10.38 1.09 13.29
C ASP A 18 11.57 0.53 12.53
N ASP A 19 12.72 0.37 13.21
CA ASP A 19 13.85 -0.39 12.68
C ASP A 19 13.50 -1.89 12.64
N GLU A 20 12.93 -2.40 13.73
CA GLU A 20 12.59 -3.82 13.94
C GLU A 20 11.09 -4.06 14.18
N PRO A 21 10.52 -5.21 13.76
CA PRO A 21 9.13 -5.55 14.08
C PRO A 21 8.91 -5.70 15.60
N HIS A 22 7.75 -5.25 16.07
CA HIS A 22 7.33 -5.41 17.47
C HIS A 22 6.12 -6.36 17.56
N ARG A 23 5.94 -7.03 18.70
CA ARG A 23 4.73 -7.83 18.96
C ARG A 23 3.64 -6.93 19.52
N ALA A 24 2.39 -7.17 19.11
CA ALA A 24 1.24 -6.47 19.64
C ALA A 24 0.15 -7.45 20.03
N ILE A 25 -0.34 -7.35 21.27
CA ILE A 25 -1.42 -8.18 21.79
C ILE A 25 -2.70 -7.85 21.02
N GLN A 26 -3.25 -8.85 20.33
CA GLN A 26 -4.54 -8.76 19.65
C GLN A 26 -5.61 -9.59 20.37
N SER A 27 -5.23 -10.68 21.03
CA SER A 27 -6.05 -11.43 21.98
C SER A 27 -5.17 -12.20 22.97
N GLU A 28 -5.77 -12.86 23.96
CA GLU A 28 -5.06 -13.62 25.01
C GLU A 28 -4.06 -14.66 24.47
N CYS A 29 -4.29 -15.21 23.28
CA CYS A 29 -3.43 -16.22 22.66
C CYS A 29 -2.86 -15.77 21.30
N PHE A 30 -2.96 -14.48 20.95
CA PHE A 30 -2.54 -13.99 19.63
C PHE A 30 -1.81 -12.66 19.70
N GLU A 31 -0.50 -12.72 19.49
CA GLU A 31 0.42 -11.58 19.50
C GLU A 31 1.23 -11.52 18.19
N PRO A 32 0.63 -11.07 17.08
CA PRO A 32 1.35 -10.99 15.80
C PRO A 32 2.46 -9.94 15.84
N PHE A 33 3.48 -10.16 15.00
CA PHE A 33 4.47 -9.13 14.67
C PHE A 33 3.84 -8.02 13.82
N ARG A 34 4.20 -6.77 14.12
CA ARG A 34 3.73 -5.56 13.46
C ARG A 34 4.87 -4.58 13.23
N ARG A 35 4.62 -3.61 12.36
CA ARG A 35 5.46 -2.43 12.12
C ARG A 35 4.62 -1.18 12.30
N ARG A 36 5.15 -0.15 12.94
CA ARG A 36 4.54 1.18 12.92
C ARG A 36 4.76 1.84 11.56
N VAL A 37 3.73 2.50 11.09
CA VAL A 37 3.72 3.23 9.83
C VAL A 37 3.22 4.64 10.10
N PHE A 38 4.03 5.64 9.75
CA PHE A 38 3.60 7.02 9.62
C PHE A 38 2.87 7.18 8.29
N ASN A 39 1.55 7.35 8.34
CA ASN A 39 0.73 7.55 7.15
C ASN A 39 0.86 9.00 6.67
N PHE A 40 1.08 9.18 5.37
CA PHE A 40 1.05 10.50 4.75
C PHE A 40 -0.40 10.97 4.57
N GLN A 41 -0.60 12.29 4.47
CA GLN A 41 -1.89 12.80 4.02
C GLN A 41 -2.09 12.41 2.55
N ALA A 42 -3.20 11.74 2.24
CA ALA A 42 -3.48 11.18 0.93
C ALA A 42 -4.98 10.90 0.74
N HIS A 43 -5.38 10.66 -0.51
CA HIS A 43 -6.70 10.21 -0.92
C HIS A 43 -6.63 8.82 -1.55
N ASP A 44 -7.74 8.09 -1.50
CA ASP A 44 -7.87 6.80 -2.18
C ASP A 44 -7.68 6.96 -3.69
N ALA A 45 -6.91 6.05 -4.30
CA ALA A 45 -6.68 6.02 -5.74
C ALA A 45 -7.07 4.67 -6.34
N ALA A 46 -8.05 4.66 -7.25
CA ALA A 46 -8.44 3.43 -7.96
C ALA A 46 -7.25 2.86 -8.76
N ILE A 47 -7.05 1.54 -8.71
CA ILE A 47 -5.94 0.91 -9.45
C ILE A 47 -6.19 0.84 -10.97
N LYS A 48 -7.46 0.79 -11.39
CA LYS A 48 -7.84 0.57 -12.80
C LYS A 48 -7.18 1.56 -13.78
N PRO A 49 -7.18 2.89 -13.55
CA PRO A 49 -6.52 3.84 -14.44
C PRO A 49 -4.99 3.72 -14.47
N LEU A 50 -4.40 3.06 -13.48
CA LEU A 50 -2.95 2.94 -13.30
C LEU A 50 -2.38 1.64 -13.89
N LEU A 51 -3.23 0.71 -14.35
CA LEU A 51 -2.79 -0.64 -14.74
C LEU A 51 -1.72 -0.64 -15.84
N GLU A 52 -1.85 0.23 -16.83
CA GLU A 52 -0.86 0.37 -17.89
C GLU A 52 0.30 1.30 -17.53
N ALA A 53 0.19 2.08 -16.44
CA ALA A 53 1.26 2.97 -16.01
C ALA A 53 2.27 2.26 -15.11
N LEU A 54 1.83 1.28 -14.32
CA LEU A 54 2.67 0.62 -13.31
C LEU A 54 3.42 -0.59 -13.89
N ASN A 55 4.72 -0.70 -13.64
CA ASN A 55 5.51 -1.88 -13.95
C ASN A 55 4.96 -3.15 -13.27
N LEU A 56 4.34 -2.99 -12.09
CA LEU A 56 3.71 -4.07 -11.35
C LEU A 56 2.53 -4.72 -12.10
N THR A 57 1.85 -4.01 -13.01
CA THR A 57 0.64 -4.49 -13.71
C THR A 57 0.71 -4.47 -15.22
N ARG A 58 1.51 -3.58 -15.84
CA ARG A 58 1.55 -3.38 -17.30
C ARG A 58 1.82 -4.69 -18.04
N GLY A 59 1.01 -4.97 -19.06
CA GLY A 59 1.13 -6.19 -19.86
C GLY A 59 0.75 -7.49 -19.15
N ARG A 60 0.16 -7.44 -17.94
CA ARG A 60 -0.25 -8.62 -17.16
C ARG A 60 -1.78 -8.74 -17.12
N SER A 61 -2.34 -9.74 -17.81
CA SER A 61 -3.79 -10.02 -17.76
C SER A 61 -4.29 -10.46 -16.37
N ALA A 62 -3.46 -11.16 -15.61
CA ALA A 62 -3.77 -11.66 -14.26
C ALA A 62 -3.13 -10.82 -13.14
N TRP A 63 -3.06 -9.50 -13.29
CA TRP A 63 -2.41 -8.59 -12.32
C TRP A 63 -2.92 -8.73 -10.88
N GLY A 64 -4.21 -9.09 -10.69
CA GLY A 64 -4.81 -9.28 -9.36
C GLY A 64 -4.15 -10.40 -8.54
N MET A 65 -3.47 -11.34 -9.19
CA MET A 65 -2.78 -12.45 -8.53
C MET A 65 -1.64 -11.98 -7.61
N LEU A 66 -0.97 -10.88 -7.96
CA LEU A 66 0.13 -10.32 -7.16
C LEU A 66 -0.35 -9.87 -5.78
N PHE A 67 -1.56 -9.29 -5.71
CA PHE A 67 -2.18 -8.78 -4.49
C PHE A 67 -2.67 -9.86 -3.52
N ARG A 68 -2.60 -11.14 -3.90
CA ARG A 68 -2.82 -12.24 -2.95
C ARG A 68 -1.63 -12.51 -2.05
N ARG A 69 -0.46 -11.93 -2.36
CA ARG A 69 0.70 -11.95 -1.48
C ARG A 69 0.50 -10.90 -0.39
N GLY A 70 0.67 -11.28 0.87
CA GLY A 70 0.49 -10.37 2.00
C GLY A 70 1.47 -9.20 2.03
N LEU A 71 2.65 -9.35 1.42
CA LEU A 71 3.66 -8.30 1.28
C LEU A 71 4.57 -8.59 0.08
N PHE A 72 4.91 -7.56 -0.69
CA PHE A 72 5.91 -7.64 -1.76
C PHE A 72 6.53 -6.27 -2.03
N LYS A 73 7.74 -6.27 -2.60
CA LYS A 73 8.45 -5.06 -3.01
C LYS A 73 7.92 -4.56 -4.36
N ILE A 74 7.75 -3.25 -4.49
CA ILE A 74 7.56 -2.54 -5.76
C ILE A 74 8.80 -1.68 -6.05
N ASP A 75 8.95 -1.27 -7.31
CA ASP A 75 9.99 -0.31 -7.65
C ASP A 75 9.60 1.14 -7.27
N GLU A 76 10.59 2.02 -7.26
CA GLU A 76 10.41 3.41 -6.87
C GLU A 76 9.52 4.19 -7.86
N GLY A 77 9.56 3.85 -9.15
CA GLY A 77 8.72 4.49 -10.17
C GLY A 77 7.24 4.21 -9.93
N ASP A 78 6.90 2.96 -9.65
CA ASP A 78 5.54 2.55 -9.28
C ASP A 78 5.08 3.25 -7.99
N PHE A 79 5.95 3.31 -6.98
CA PHE A 79 5.66 4.04 -5.75
C PHE A 79 5.31 5.51 -6.03
N ARG A 80 6.10 6.21 -6.84
CA ARG A 80 5.86 7.62 -7.20
C ARG A 80 4.56 7.81 -7.99
N ILE A 81 4.24 6.90 -8.92
CA ILE A 81 2.97 6.94 -9.68
C ILE A 81 1.78 6.80 -8.71
N ILE A 82 1.85 5.83 -7.80
CA ILE A 82 0.80 5.61 -6.79
C ILE A 82 0.68 6.82 -5.86
N ALA A 83 1.79 7.33 -5.34
CA ALA A 83 1.82 8.52 -4.46
C ALA A 83 1.17 9.73 -5.13
N ARG A 84 1.49 9.98 -6.41
CA ARG A 84 0.89 11.06 -7.19
C ARG A 84 -0.61 10.85 -7.40
N ALA A 85 -1.04 9.64 -7.75
CA ALA A 85 -2.46 9.32 -7.92
C ALA A 85 -3.25 9.50 -6.62
N MET A 86 -2.62 9.20 -5.48
CA MET A 86 -3.17 9.41 -4.15
C MET A 86 -3.09 10.86 -3.66
N SER A 87 -2.51 11.79 -4.44
CA SER A 87 -2.20 13.16 -3.99
C SER A 87 -1.46 13.18 -2.65
N ALA A 88 -0.52 12.25 -2.47
CA ALA A 88 0.17 12.07 -1.23
C ALA A 88 1.08 13.27 -0.91
N SER A 89 1.01 13.76 0.32
CA SER A 89 1.90 14.79 0.85
C SER A 89 2.82 14.16 1.89
N PRO A 90 4.01 13.65 1.49
CA PRO A 90 5.00 13.18 2.45
C PRO A 90 5.52 14.36 3.29
N PRO A 91 6.00 14.10 4.51
CA PRO A 91 6.63 15.13 5.32
C PRO A 91 7.91 15.66 4.64
N PRO A 92 8.34 16.91 4.94
CA PRO A 92 9.40 17.59 4.20
C PRO A 92 10.76 16.88 4.21
N ASP A 93 11.05 16.09 5.24
CA ASP A 93 12.27 15.27 5.34
C ASP A 93 12.32 14.12 4.31
N LEU A 94 11.20 13.86 3.63
CA LEU A 94 11.03 12.80 2.63
C LEU A 94 10.68 13.34 1.23
N ALA A 95 10.58 14.66 1.05
CA ALA A 95 10.16 15.28 -0.21
C ALA A 95 11.32 15.50 -1.23
N ALA A 96 12.51 14.97 -0.95
CA ALA A 96 13.74 15.16 -1.75
C ALA A 96 13.88 14.16 -2.90
#